data_AF-A0A7Y5VBK5-F1
#
_entry.id   AF-A0A7Y5VBK5-F1
#
_cell.length_a   1.000
_cell.length_b   1.000
_cell.length_c   1.000
_cell.angle_alpha   90.00
_cell.angle_beta   90.00
_cell.angle_gamma   90.00
#
_symmetry.space_group_name_H-M   'P 1'
#
loop_
_entity.id
_entity.type
_entity.pdbx_description
1 polymer ?
#
loop_
_entity_poly.entity_id
_entity_poly.type
_entity_poly.pdbx_seq_one_letter_code
_entity_poly.pdbx_strand_id
1 'polypeptide(L)'
;MRLVDESRPGATWWEDEGRRIGEELGAVTAAVVVAPSAEDAAALALGAGSVQAATRRVVVADLAGDTPAIQRHVGTDDPHGVADSFLYGVSINRIAHPVAGTSNLFVLPSGTQAVVDDEIYRNARWRRLVAGFREVGALLLLVAPADAPSLDAMISVTDGVIAGGET
;
A
#
# COMPACT_ATOMS: atom_id res chain seq x y z
N MET A 1 24.78 19.24 -10.42
CA MET A 1 25.33 18.63 -9.20
C MET A 1 24.19 18.56 -8.19
N ARG A 2 23.51 17.42 -8.08
CA ARG A 2 22.40 17.23 -7.13
C ARG A 2 23.07 16.91 -5.79
N LEU A 3 22.92 17.77 -4.79
CA LEU A 3 23.31 17.46 -3.42
C LEU A 3 22.47 16.24 -3.02
N VAL A 4 23.12 15.09 -2.86
CA VAL A 4 22.49 13.94 -2.23
C VAL A 4 22.42 14.32 -0.76
N ASP A 5 21.21 14.56 -0.26
CA ASP A 5 21.00 14.83 1.15
C ASP A 5 21.18 13.51 1.90
N GLU A 6 22.35 13.35 2.53
CA GLU A 6 22.71 12.18 3.35
C GLU A 6 21.87 12.07 4.64
N SER A 7 20.94 13.01 4.88
CA SER A 7 20.11 13.08 6.09
C SER A 7 18.79 12.30 5.97
N ARG A 8 18.41 11.84 4.77
CA ARG A 8 17.14 11.10 4.61
C ARG A 8 17.23 9.70 5.23
N PRO A 9 16.22 9.28 6.01
CA PRO A 9 16.16 7.91 6.52
C PRO A 9 16.18 6.91 5.36
N GLY A 10 17.01 5.87 5.47
CA GLY A 10 17.03 4.78 4.50
C GLY A 10 15.79 3.88 4.62
N ALA A 11 15.55 3.03 3.61
CA ALA A 11 14.41 2.10 3.58
C ALA A 11 14.27 1.25 4.85
N THR A 12 15.39 0.83 5.47
CA THR A 12 15.39 0.09 6.73
C THR A 12 14.72 0.88 7.87
N TRP A 13 14.97 2.18 7.96
CA TRP A 13 14.35 3.02 8.99
C TRP A 13 12.84 3.12 8.81
N TRP A 14 12.36 3.28 7.57
CA TRP A 14 10.92 3.30 7.28
C TRP A 14 10.25 1.95 7.54
N GLU A 15 10.90 0.83 7.19
CA GLU A 15 10.40 -0.49 7.56
C GLU A 15 10.34 -0.65 9.10
N ASP A 16 11.34 -0.16 9.84
CA ASP A 16 11.40 -0.22 11.31
C ASP A 16 10.30 0.63 11.95
N GLU A 17 10.11 1.85 11.48
CA GLU A 17 9.04 2.75 11.93
C GLU A 17 7.66 2.18 11.59
N GLY A 18 7.55 1.55 10.42
CA GLY A 18 6.36 0.82 10.02
C GLY A 18 6.02 -0.29 11.00
N ARG A 19 7.02 -1.08 11.42
CA ARG A 19 6.81 -2.14 12.43
C ARG A 19 6.32 -1.56 13.75
N ARG A 20 6.88 -0.44 14.21
CA ARG A 20 6.42 0.24 15.44
C ARG A 20 4.96 0.65 15.35
N ILE A 21 4.56 1.31 14.27
CA ILE A 21 3.15 1.70 14.03
C ILE A 21 2.24 0.47 13.90
N GLY A 22 2.75 -0.60 13.29
CA GLY A 22 2.04 -1.85 13.08
C GLY A 22 1.49 -2.47 14.37
N GLU A 23 2.10 -2.22 15.53
CA GLU A 23 1.61 -2.72 16.83
C GLU A 23 0.25 -2.09 17.23
N GLU A 24 -0.07 -0.91 16.72
CA GLU A 24 -1.28 -0.15 17.08
C GLU A 24 -2.46 -0.38 16.10
N LEU A 25 -2.23 -1.10 15.00
CA LEU A 25 -3.22 -1.26 13.91
C LEU A 25 -4.29 -2.35 14.15
N GLY A 26 -4.40 -2.90 15.37
CA GLY A 26 -5.27 -4.05 15.66
C GLY A 26 -6.75 -3.85 15.29
N ALA A 27 -7.28 -2.62 15.39
CA ALA A 27 -8.65 -2.29 15.02
C ALA A 27 -8.81 -1.75 13.59
N VAL A 28 -7.71 -1.44 12.90
CA VAL A 28 -7.71 -0.85 11.56
C VAL A 28 -7.90 -1.94 10.52
N THR A 29 -8.75 -1.71 9.52
CA THR A 29 -9.05 -2.65 8.42
C THR A 29 -8.66 -2.10 7.05
N ALA A 30 -8.62 -0.77 6.91
CA ALA A 30 -8.00 -0.12 5.77
C ALA A 30 -7.34 1.21 6.16
N ALA A 31 -6.15 1.50 5.65
CA ALA A 31 -5.49 2.79 5.81
C ALA A 31 -4.77 3.21 4.53
N VAL A 32 -4.74 4.52 4.28
CA VAL A 32 -3.85 5.12 3.28
C VAL A 32 -2.49 5.35 3.93
N VAL A 33 -1.41 5.00 3.24
CA VAL A 33 -0.04 5.19 3.70
C VAL A 33 0.64 6.22 2.80
N VAL A 34 1.10 7.31 3.40
CA VAL A 34 1.83 8.39 2.73
C VAL A 34 3.13 8.68 3.48
N ALA A 35 4.15 9.13 2.76
CA ALA A 35 5.45 9.52 3.30
C ALA A 35 6.10 10.53 2.34
N PRO A 36 7.30 11.06 2.62
CA PRO A 36 7.97 12.02 1.73
C PRO A 36 8.21 11.51 0.31
N SER A 37 8.28 10.18 0.12
CA SER A 37 8.25 9.53 -1.19
C SER A 37 7.40 8.27 -1.18
N ALA A 38 7.00 7.79 -2.37
CA ALA A 38 6.26 6.54 -2.54
C ALA A 38 7.04 5.32 -2.04
N GLU A 39 8.37 5.31 -2.22
CA GLU A 39 9.23 4.24 -1.74
C GLU A 39 9.28 4.21 -0.21
N ASP A 40 9.36 5.38 0.44
CA ASP A 40 9.30 5.50 1.90
C ASP A 40 7.94 5.00 2.42
N ALA A 41 6.85 5.37 1.74
CA ALA A 41 5.50 4.95 2.10
C ALA A 41 5.31 3.44 1.94
N ALA A 42 5.89 2.83 0.89
CA ALA A 42 5.87 1.39 0.72
C ALA A 42 6.70 0.65 1.77
N ALA A 43 7.91 1.14 2.09
CA ALA A 43 8.72 0.58 3.16
C ALA A 43 7.97 0.64 4.50
N LEU A 44 7.35 1.79 4.81
CA LEU A 44 6.50 1.98 5.98
C LEU A 44 5.31 1.01 6.01
N ALA A 45 4.60 0.87 4.88
CA ALA A 45 3.47 -0.05 4.76
C ALA A 45 3.88 -1.53 4.90
N LEU A 46 5.02 -1.94 4.34
CA LEU A 46 5.54 -3.29 4.46
C LEU A 46 5.96 -3.62 5.89
N GLY A 47 6.60 -2.67 6.58
CA GLY A 47 6.91 -2.79 8.00
C GLY A 47 5.65 -2.99 8.85
N ALA A 48 4.68 -2.10 8.73
CA ALA A 48 3.41 -2.19 9.45
C ALA A 48 2.64 -3.48 9.13
N GLY A 49 2.62 -3.84 7.84
CA GLY A 49 1.97 -5.05 7.36
C GLY A 49 2.62 -6.32 7.88
N SER A 50 3.95 -6.36 8.03
CA SER A 50 4.68 -7.52 8.55
C SER A 50 4.27 -7.88 9.99
N VAL A 51 4.02 -6.87 10.83
CA VAL A 51 3.57 -7.07 12.21
C VAL A 51 2.16 -7.64 12.24
N GLN A 52 1.25 -7.03 11.47
CA GLN A 52 -0.15 -7.46 11.41
C GLN A 52 -0.31 -8.84 10.75
N ALA A 53 0.56 -9.19 9.81
CA ALA A 53 0.53 -10.48 9.11
C ALA A 53 0.76 -11.69 10.03
N ALA A 54 1.28 -11.50 11.25
CA ALA A 54 1.38 -12.55 12.25
C ALA A 54 0.01 -13.08 12.70
N THR A 55 -1.06 -12.29 12.57
CA THR A 55 -2.39 -12.61 13.15
C THR A 55 -3.55 -12.56 12.15
N ARG A 56 -3.39 -11.90 11.01
CA ARG A 56 -4.46 -11.72 10.00
C ARG A 56 -3.89 -11.57 8.59
N ARG A 57 -4.75 -11.66 7.58
CA ARG A 57 -4.37 -11.36 6.19
C ARG A 57 -4.13 -9.87 6.03
N VAL A 58 -3.04 -9.53 5.37
CA VAL A 58 -2.63 -8.15 5.08
C VAL A 58 -2.33 -8.02 3.60
N VAL A 59 -2.80 -6.93 3.00
CA VAL A 59 -2.53 -6.58 1.61
C VAL A 59 -1.97 -5.16 1.56
N VAL A 60 -0.83 -4.99 0.90
CA VAL A 60 -0.22 -3.69 0.59
C VAL A 60 -0.42 -3.42 -0.90
N ALA A 61 -1.18 -2.40 -1.26
CA ALA A 61 -1.48 -2.07 -2.66
C ALA A 61 -0.71 -0.82 -3.11
N ASP A 62 -0.05 -0.91 -4.26
CA ASP A 62 0.67 0.21 -4.88
C ASP A 62 -0.29 1.11 -5.68
N LEU A 63 -0.60 2.29 -5.14
CA LEU A 63 -1.34 3.36 -5.84
C LEU A 63 -0.42 4.51 -6.25
N ALA A 64 0.89 4.36 -6.10
CA ALA A 64 1.89 5.36 -6.46
C ALA A 64 2.54 5.08 -7.81
N GLY A 65 2.64 3.81 -8.20
CA GLY A 65 3.25 3.39 -9.46
C GLY A 65 4.71 3.00 -9.29
N ASP A 66 5.08 1.83 -9.82
CA ASP A 66 6.46 1.35 -9.94
C ASP A 66 7.30 1.39 -8.65
N THR A 67 6.68 1.21 -7.49
CA THR A 67 7.40 1.31 -6.21
C THR A 67 8.38 0.14 -6.00
N PRO A 68 9.72 0.35 -5.98
CA PRO A 68 10.69 -0.75 -5.91
C PRO A 68 10.51 -1.71 -4.73
N ALA A 69 10.17 -1.20 -3.54
CA ALA A 69 9.93 -2.01 -2.35
C ALA A 69 8.77 -3.00 -2.52
N ILE A 70 7.78 -2.69 -3.36
CA ILE A 70 6.66 -3.57 -3.72
C ILE A 70 7.04 -4.48 -4.89
N GLN A 71 7.65 -3.92 -5.94
CA GLN A 71 7.99 -4.63 -7.18
C GLN A 71 8.94 -5.81 -6.95
N ARG A 72 9.83 -5.75 -5.95
CA ARG A 72 10.72 -6.87 -5.59
C ARG A 72 9.99 -8.18 -5.23
N HIS A 73 8.70 -8.12 -4.88
CA HIS A 73 7.89 -9.29 -4.54
C HIS A 73 7.05 -9.81 -5.72
N VAL A 74 7.07 -9.11 -6.85
CA VAL A 74 6.33 -9.48 -8.05
C VAL A 74 7.17 -10.49 -8.84
N GLY A 75 6.90 -11.77 -8.62
CA GLY A 75 7.64 -12.88 -9.23
C GLY A 75 7.12 -13.35 -10.58
N THR A 76 6.29 -12.56 -11.27
CA THR A 76 5.63 -12.96 -12.52
C THR A 76 5.87 -11.95 -13.63
N ASP A 77 5.94 -12.42 -14.87
CA ASP A 77 5.91 -11.56 -16.06
C ASP A 77 4.49 -11.05 -16.39
N ASP A 78 3.46 -11.43 -15.61
CA ASP A 78 2.10 -10.90 -15.74
C ASP A 78 2.09 -9.47 -15.17
N PRO A 79 1.87 -8.43 -16.00
CA PRO A 79 2.02 -7.05 -15.58
C PRO A 79 0.73 -6.47 -14.96
N HIS A 80 -0.34 -7.26 -14.82
CA HIS A 80 -1.60 -6.74 -14.28
C HIS A 80 -1.47 -6.36 -12.80
N GLY A 81 -2.10 -5.24 -12.43
CA GLY A 81 -2.12 -4.74 -11.07
C GLY A 81 -3.43 -4.05 -10.71
N VAL A 82 -3.35 -3.15 -9.72
CA VAL A 82 -4.52 -2.45 -9.16
C VAL A 82 -5.29 -1.69 -10.24
N ALA A 83 -4.60 -0.98 -11.13
CA ALA A 83 -5.25 -0.26 -12.22
C ALA A 83 -6.06 -1.21 -13.11
N ASP A 84 -5.48 -2.35 -13.51
CA ASP A 84 -6.15 -3.34 -14.35
C ASP A 84 -7.35 -3.97 -13.65
N SER A 85 -7.25 -4.17 -12.32
CA SER A 85 -8.37 -4.63 -11.52
C SER A 85 -9.54 -3.65 -11.54
N PHE A 86 -9.25 -2.36 -11.41
CA PHE A 86 -10.26 -1.31 -11.30
C PHE A 86 -10.88 -0.93 -12.64
N LEU A 87 -10.06 -0.81 -13.69
CA LEU A 87 -10.47 -0.40 -15.03
C LEU A 87 -11.08 -1.56 -15.84
N TYR A 88 -10.53 -2.76 -15.71
CA TYR A 88 -10.89 -3.90 -16.58
C TYR A 88 -11.47 -5.10 -15.83
N GLY A 89 -11.58 -5.02 -14.50
CA GLY A 89 -12.21 -6.07 -13.71
C GLY A 89 -11.32 -7.29 -13.45
N VAL A 90 -10.00 -7.18 -13.65
CA VAL A 90 -9.06 -8.24 -13.25
C VAL A 90 -9.24 -8.55 -11.76
N SER A 91 -9.26 -9.83 -11.41
CA SER A 91 -9.46 -10.26 -10.02
C SER A 91 -8.30 -9.79 -9.12
N ILE A 92 -8.61 -9.20 -7.96
CA ILE A 92 -7.59 -8.81 -6.96
C ILE A 92 -6.76 -10.02 -6.50
N ASN A 93 -7.40 -11.18 -6.33
CA ASN A 93 -6.69 -12.40 -5.93
C ASN A 93 -5.70 -12.88 -7.00
N ARG A 94 -5.90 -12.51 -8.27
CA ARG A 94 -5.02 -12.88 -9.37
C ARG A 94 -3.75 -12.03 -9.41
N ILE A 95 -3.85 -10.77 -8.99
CA ILE A 95 -2.74 -9.80 -8.95
C ILE A 95 -2.06 -9.74 -7.58
N ALA A 96 -2.39 -10.66 -6.67
CA ALA A 96 -1.83 -10.71 -5.32
C ALA A 96 -0.56 -11.57 -5.29
N HIS A 97 0.54 -10.96 -4.87
CA HIS A 97 1.84 -11.63 -4.76
C HIS A 97 2.22 -11.81 -3.29
N PRO A 98 2.53 -13.03 -2.83
CA PRO A 98 2.93 -13.25 -1.44
C PRO A 98 4.31 -12.65 -1.16
N VAL A 99 4.47 -12.04 0.02
CA VAL A 99 5.77 -11.59 0.50
C VAL A 99 6.52 -12.75 1.15
N ALA A 100 7.73 -13.04 0.66
CA ALA A 100 8.55 -14.15 1.16
C ALA A 100 8.85 -14.01 2.66
N GLY A 101 8.83 -15.12 3.39
CA GLY A 101 9.08 -15.15 4.84
C GLY A 101 7.89 -14.75 5.71
N THR A 102 6.72 -14.48 5.11
CA THR A 102 5.48 -14.17 5.85
C THR A 102 4.32 -15.03 5.34
N SER A 103 3.44 -15.49 6.22
CA SER A 103 2.34 -16.39 5.84
C SER A 103 1.11 -15.67 5.29
N ASN A 104 0.93 -14.38 5.64
CA ASN A 104 -0.33 -13.67 5.42
C ASN A 104 -0.18 -12.26 4.81
N LEU A 105 1.03 -11.88 4.38
CA LEU A 105 1.27 -10.59 3.73
C LEU A 105 1.35 -10.76 2.22
N PHE A 106 0.58 -9.94 1.51
CA PHE A 106 0.55 -9.90 0.06
C PHE A 106 0.76 -8.47 -0.42
N VAL A 107 1.35 -8.31 -1.59
CA VAL A 107 1.40 -7.03 -2.31
C VAL A 107 0.55 -7.08 -3.57
N LEU A 108 -0.04 -5.95 -3.92
CA LEU A 108 -0.66 -5.73 -5.23
C LEU A 108 0.18 -4.68 -5.98
N PRO A 109 0.78 -5.01 -7.13
CA PRO A 109 1.47 -4.02 -7.95
C PRO A 109 0.48 -3.04 -8.55
N SER A 110 0.98 -1.89 -8.99
CA SER A 110 0.18 -0.82 -9.60
C SER A 110 -0.46 -1.27 -10.92
N GLY A 111 0.29 -2.00 -11.73
CA GLY A 111 -0.18 -2.59 -12.99
C GLY A 111 0.36 -1.87 -14.22
N THR A 112 -0.30 -2.05 -15.37
CA THR A 112 0.20 -1.51 -16.65
C THR A 112 -0.18 -0.06 -16.93
N GLN A 113 -1.20 0.44 -16.22
CA GLN A 113 -1.74 1.79 -16.41
C GLN A 113 -1.34 2.70 -15.24
N ALA A 114 -1.42 4.01 -15.47
CA ALA A 114 -1.22 4.98 -14.40
C ALA A 114 -2.24 4.76 -13.28
N VAL A 115 -1.75 4.51 -12.06
CA VAL A 115 -2.59 4.36 -10.86
C VAL A 115 -2.87 5.70 -10.19
N VAL A 116 -2.04 6.71 -10.41
CA VAL A 116 -2.19 8.08 -9.91
C VAL A 116 -3.15 8.87 -10.82
N ASP A 117 -4.33 8.29 -11.06
CA ASP A 117 -5.40 8.88 -11.85
C ASP A 117 -6.61 9.15 -10.95
N ASP A 118 -7.28 10.29 -11.15
CA ASP A 118 -8.48 10.69 -10.40
C ASP A 118 -9.59 9.62 -10.49
N GLU A 119 -9.73 8.96 -11.65
CA GLU A 119 -10.71 7.89 -11.85
C GLU A 119 -10.45 6.69 -10.93
N ILE A 120 -9.17 6.33 -10.73
CA ILE A 120 -8.79 5.25 -9.82
C ILE A 120 -9.07 5.64 -8.38
N TYR A 121 -8.65 6.83 -7.95
CA TYR A 121 -8.79 7.27 -6.55
C TYR A 121 -10.26 7.48 -6.14
N ARG A 122 -11.11 7.99 -7.05
CA ARG A 122 -12.54 8.20 -6.79
C ARG A 122 -13.41 6.97 -7.04
N ASN A 123 -12.83 5.86 -7.48
CA ASN A 123 -13.60 4.70 -7.92
C ASN A 123 -14.49 4.14 -6.79
N ALA A 124 -15.79 4.03 -7.05
CA ALA A 124 -16.76 3.54 -6.05
C ALA A 124 -16.50 2.09 -5.57
N ARG A 125 -15.65 1.33 -6.28
CA ARG A 125 -15.22 -0.01 -5.87
C ARG A 125 -14.39 0.00 -4.58
N TRP A 126 -13.70 1.09 -4.24
CA TRP A 126 -12.94 1.19 -2.99
C TRP A 126 -13.80 0.92 -1.76
N ARG A 127 -15.01 1.49 -1.69
CA ARG A 127 -15.94 1.25 -0.57
C ARG A 127 -16.27 -0.23 -0.41
N ARG A 128 -16.49 -0.94 -1.53
CA ARG A 128 -16.79 -2.38 -1.51
C ARG A 128 -15.58 -3.18 -1.08
N LEU A 129 -14.39 -2.82 -1.58
CA LEU A 129 -13.15 -3.50 -1.23
C LEU A 129 -12.84 -3.33 0.27
N VAL A 130 -12.84 -2.10 0.79
CA VAL A 130 -12.62 -1.81 2.21
C VAL A 130 -13.65 -2.54 3.08
N ALA A 131 -14.93 -2.53 2.71
CA ALA A 131 -15.96 -3.27 3.44
C ALA A 131 -15.67 -4.78 3.50
N GLY A 132 -15.19 -5.37 2.40
CA GLY A 132 -14.80 -6.77 2.36
C GLY A 132 -13.62 -7.10 3.29
N PHE A 133 -12.59 -6.23 3.35
CA PHE A 133 -11.49 -6.38 4.31
C PHE A 133 -11.98 -6.30 5.75
N ARG A 134 -12.89 -5.37 6.04
CA ARG A 134 -13.51 -5.24 7.36
C ARG A 134 -14.31 -6.48 7.75
N GLU A 135 -15.11 -7.02 6.83
CA GLU A 135 -15.95 -8.20 7.06
C GLU A 135 -15.14 -9.44 7.46
N VAL A 136 -13.98 -9.63 6.84
CA VAL A 136 -13.12 -10.80 7.09
C VAL A 136 -11.99 -10.54 8.11
N GLY A 137 -11.94 -9.34 8.69
CA GLY A 137 -10.88 -8.96 9.63
C GLY A 137 -9.48 -8.88 9.00
N ALA A 138 -9.37 -8.63 7.69
CA ALA A 138 -8.10 -8.43 6.99
C ALA A 138 -7.70 -6.95 6.99
N LEU A 139 -6.42 -6.65 6.76
CA LEU A 139 -5.90 -5.28 6.67
C LEU A 139 -5.52 -4.93 5.23
N LEU A 140 -5.98 -3.78 4.76
CA LEU A 140 -5.59 -3.17 3.48
C LEU A 140 -4.77 -1.90 3.73
N LEU A 141 -3.54 -1.86 3.24
CA LEU A 141 -2.67 -0.68 3.27
C LEU A 141 -2.50 -0.16 1.85
N LEU A 142 -2.91 1.09 1.61
CA LEU A 142 -2.89 1.71 0.29
C LEU A 142 -1.74 2.71 0.21
N VAL A 143 -0.67 2.36 -0.49
CA VAL A 143 0.50 3.23 -0.67
C VAL A 143 0.17 4.27 -1.73
N ALA A 144 0.14 5.55 -1.34
CA ALA A 144 -0.22 6.64 -2.23
C ALA A 144 0.81 7.78 -2.16
N PRO A 145 1.05 8.52 -3.25
CA PRO A 145 1.74 9.80 -3.19
C PRO A 145 0.96 10.78 -2.32
N ALA A 146 1.66 11.56 -1.49
CA ALA A 146 1.02 12.54 -0.60
C ALA A 146 0.30 13.67 -1.38
N ASP A 147 0.71 13.91 -2.62
CA ASP A 147 0.14 14.87 -3.56
C ASP A 147 -0.79 14.23 -4.60
N ALA A 148 -1.18 12.96 -4.41
CA ALA A 148 -2.07 12.27 -5.33
C ALA A 148 -3.40 13.02 -5.50
N PRO A 149 -3.91 13.16 -6.74
CA PRO A 149 -5.23 13.71 -6.98
C PRO A 149 -6.29 12.92 -6.20
N SER A 150 -7.17 13.64 -5.51
CA SER A 150 -8.30 13.05 -4.78
C SER A 150 -7.91 12.03 -3.69
N LEU A 151 -6.73 12.20 -3.10
CA LEU A 151 -6.31 11.45 -1.91
C LEU A 151 -7.34 11.56 -0.78
N ASP A 152 -7.98 12.73 -0.62
CA ASP A 152 -9.06 12.97 0.34
C ASP A 152 -10.27 12.03 0.13
N ALA A 153 -10.62 11.75 -1.12
CA ALA A 153 -11.68 10.82 -1.46
C ALA A 153 -11.32 9.39 -1.02
N MET A 154 -10.06 8.97 -1.18
CA MET A 154 -9.58 7.67 -0.69
C MET A 154 -9.61 7.60 0.83
N ILE A 155 -9.10 8.63 1.50
CA ILE A 155 -9.08 8.72 2.97
C ILE A 155 -10.50 8.65 3.53
N SER A 156 -11.49 9.26 2.85
CA SER A 156 -12.88 9.26 3.30
C SER A 156 -13.54 7.88 3.33
N VAL A 157 -12.95 6.88 2.67
CA VAL A 157 -13.47 5.51 2.62
C VAL A 157 -12.61 4.50 3.37
N THR A 158 -11.46 4.90 3.93
CA THR A 158 -10.61 4.09 4.81
C THR A 158 -10.87 4.42 6.29
N ASP A 159 -10.25 3.66 7.21
CA ASP A 159 -10.35 3.93 8.65
C ASP A 159 -9.40 5.07 9.09
N GLY A 160 -8.45 5.45 8.23
CA GLY A 160 -7.53 6.55 8.50
C GLY A 160 -6.33 6.61 7.56
N VAL A 161 -5.31 7.34 8.03
CA VAL A 161 -4.04 7.59 7.33
C VAL A 161 -2.88 7.26 8.25
N ILE A 162 -1.88 6.59 7.70
CA ILE A 162 -0.55 6.45 8.28
C ILE A 162 0.35 7.42 7.53
N ALA A 163 0.83 8.45 8.22
CA ALA A 163 1.69 9.48 7.64
C ALA A 163 3.10 9.35 8.22
N GLY A 164 4.06 9.04 7.35
CA GLY A 164 5.49 9.14 7.64
C GLY A 164 6.00 10.54 7.38
N GLY A 165 6.80 11.09 8.29
CA GLY A 165 7.44 12.39 8.10
C GLY A 165 8.60 12.58 9.08
N GLU A 166 9.55 13.44 8.71
CA GLU A 166 10.54 13.94 9.65
C GLU A 166 9.85 14.90 10.62
N THR A 167 10.19 14.82 11.91
CA THR A 167 9.67 15.72 12.96
C THR A 167 10.65 16.84 13.24
#